data_AF-A0A969QX77-F1
#
_entry.id   AF-A0A969QX77-F1
#
_cell.length_a   1.000
_cell.length_b   1.000
_cell.length_c   1.000
_cell.angle_alpha   90.00
_cell.angle_beta   90.00
_cell.angle_gamma   90.00
#
_symmetry.space_group_name_H-M   'P 1'
#
loop_
_entity.id
_entity.type
_entity.pdbx_description
1 polymer ?
#
loop_
_entity_poly.entity_id
_entity_poly.type
_entity_poly.pdbx_seq_one_letter_code
_entity_poly.pdbx_strand_id
1 'polypeptide(L)'
;MKKLLQVLLTIGISFTAQSVLSISTQAGIEPKTNLAQSPTQNSKVEQFTFDFKNTYDYATCLDIILLAYEKRSVELEKAFKNDCANNVLQTFGNTLSKDVALGLVESANLYATEKLATPLYPSLGLRRRIAINLGYVYDTDKRNPDILKYINPES
;
A
#
# COMPACT_ATOMS: atom_id res chain seq x y z
N MET A 1 -5.32 62.14 -3.13
CA MET A 1 -5.91 60.78 -3.14
C MET A 1 -4.74 59.82 -3.29
N LYS A 2 -4.37 58.87 -2.43
CA LYS A 2 -4.97 58.17 -1.29
C LYS A 2 -4.02 58.27 -0.08
N LYS A 3 -4.60 58.37 1.11
CA LYS A 3 -3.89 58.43 2.39
C LYS A 3 -3.29 57.06 2.74
N LEU A 4 -2.02 57.06 3.15
CA LEU A 4 -1.36 55.97 3.88
C LEU A 4 -2.05 55.85 5.24
N LEU A 5 -2.66 54.69 5.55
CA LEU A 5 -3.15 54.41 6.89
C LEU A 5 -2.20 53.43 7.56
N GLN A 6 -1.28 53.98 8.35
CA GLN A 6 -0.56 53.26 9.39
C GLN A 6 -1.55 52.96 10.52
N VAL A 7 -1.74 51.70 10.87
CA VAL A 7 -2.37 51.32 12.13
C VAL A 7 -1.31 50.61 12.96
N LEU A 8 -0.71 51.39 13.86
CA LEU A 8 -0.03 50.91 15.05
C LEU A 8 -1.11 50.66 16.11
N LEU A 9 -1.28 49.41 16.55
CA LEU A 9 -1.79 49.11 17.87
C LEU A 9 -0.77 48.21 18.56
N THR A 10 -0.15 48.75 19.59
CA THR A 10 0.72 48.07 20.53
C THR A 10 -0.06 47.67 21.78
N ILE A 11 0.54 46.71 22.50
CA ILE A 11 0.45 46.42 23.94
C ILE A 11 -0.61 45.38 24.37
N GLY A 12 -0.11 44.32 25.02
CA GLY A 12 -0.90 43.52 25.96
C GLY A 12 -0.47 42.06 26.12
N ILE A 13 0.76 41.80 26.56
CA ILE A 13 1.25 40.46 26.92
C ILE A 13 0.56 39.96 28.20
N SER A 14 0.12 38.70 28.22
CA SER A 14 0.02 37.90 29.44
C SER A 14 0.27 36.43 29.09
N PHE A 15 1.52 36.00 29.26
CA PHE A 15 1.87 34.57 29.28
C PHE A 15 1.56 34.03 30.67
N THR A 16 0.55 33.18 30.80
CA THR A 16 0.45 32.29 31.97
C THR A 16 1.18 31.00 31.64
N ALA A 17 2.46 30.95 32.01
CA ALA A 17 3.18 29.69 32.14
C ALA A 17 2.61 28.94 33.35
N GLN A 18 1.88 27.85 33.12
CA GLN A 18 1.63 26.85 34.15
C GLN A 18 2.45 25.61 33.83
N SER A 19 3.66 25.59 34.39
CA SER A 19 4.47 24.38 34.50
C SER A 19 3.84 23.49 35.57
N VAL A 20 3.08 22.49 35.15
CA VAL A 20 2.74 21.36 36.03
C VAL A 20 3.71 20.24 35.69
N LEU A 21 4.79 20.16 36.48
CA LEU A 21 5.58 18.95 36.60
C LEU A 21 4.72 17.89 37.28
N SER A 22 4.21 16.93 36.51
CA SER A 22 3.74 15.66 37.03
C SER A 22 4.64 14.57 36.49
N ILE A 23 5.70 14.29 37.24
CA ILE A 23 6.49 13.08 37.08
C ILE A 23 5.62 11.95 37.63
N SER A 24 5.07 11.13 36.75
CA SER A 24 4.59 9.80 37.11
C SER A 24 5.46 8.80 36.37
N THR A 25 6.45 8.28 37.07
CA THR A 25 7.22 7.09 36.69
C THR A 25 6.27 5.90 36.68
N GLN A 26 5.78 5.52 35.51
CA GLN A 26 5.32 4.16 35.27
C GLN A 26 6.06 3.59 34.06
N ALA A 27 6.72 2.47 34.35
CA ALA A 27 7.51 1.66 33.45
C ALA A 27 6.75 1.33 32.16
N GLY A 28 7.52 1.27 31.08
CA GLY A 28 7.03 1.12 29.72
C GLY A 28 6.12 -0.09 29.51
N ILE A 29 4.99 0.19 28.89
CA ILE A 29 4.52 -0.57 27.74
C ILE A 29 4.13 0.50 26.73
N GLU A 30 5.00 0.73 25.76
CA GLU A 30 4.67 1.49 24.56
C GLU A 30 3.44 0.80 23.93
N PRO A 31 2.28 1.46 23.81
CA PRO A 31 1.19 0.87 23.05
C PRO A 31 1.69 0.86 21.61
N LYS A 32 2.08 -0.31 21.12
CA LYS A 32 2.10 -0.56 19.68
C LYS A 32 0.72 -0.16 19.19
N THR A 33 0.63 1.00 18.56
CA THR A 33 -0.49 1.37 17.72
C THR A 33 -0.52 0.34 16.60
N ASN A 34 -1.16 -0.80 16.87
CA ASN A 34 -1.74 -1.63 15.83
C ASN A 34 -2.68 -0.67 15.11
N LEU A 35 -2.21 -0.14 13.98
CA LEU A 35 -3.07 0.46 12.98
C LEU A 35 -4.24 -0.49 12.85
N ALA A 36 -5.41 -0.06 13.34
CA ALA A 36 -6.63 -0.82 13.27
C ALA A 36 -6.87 -1.09 11.79
N GLN A 37 -6.43 -2.27 11.37
CA GLN A 37 -6.64 -2.85 10.07
C GLN A 37 -8.15 -2.83 9.89
N SER A 38 -8.65 -2.03 8.94
CA SER A 38 -10.09 -1.99 8.73
C SER A 38 -10.50 -3.40 8.28
N PRO A 39 -11.25 -4.17 9.11
CA PRO A 39 -11.64 -5.54 8.77
C PRO A 39 -12.38 -5.59 7.41
N THR A 40 -12.97 -4.43 7.06
CA THR A 40 -13.66 -4.11 5.82
C THR A 40 -12.82 -4.26 4.55
N GLN A 41 -11.50 -4.03 4.56
CA GLN A 41 -10.70 -4.18 3.34
C GLN A 41 -10.34 -5.64 3.07
N ASN A 42 -10.00 -6.42 4.10
CA ASN A 42 -9.65 -7.83 3.93
C ASN A 42 -10.84 -8.65 3.41
N SER A 43 -12.05 -8.43 3.94
CA SER A 43 -13.26 -9.11 3.45
C SER A 43 -13.62 -8.76 2.01
N LYS A 44 -13.27 -7.54 1.55
CA LYS A 44 -13.44 -7.14 0.15
C LYS A 44 -12.48 -7.88 -0.80
N VAL A 45 -11.29 -8.29 -0.33
CA VAL A 45 -10.33 -9.04 -1.16
C VAL A 45 -10.94 -10.37 -1.60
N GLU A 46 -11.56 -11.10 -0.68
CA GLU A 46 -12.18 -12.41 -0.96
C GLU A 46 -13.33 -12.32 -1.97
N GLN A 47 -14.00 -11.17 -2.06
CA GLN A 47 -15.13 -10.93 -2.95
C GLN A 47 -14.73 -10.25 -4.26
N PHE A 48 -13.50 -9.77 -4.37
CA PHE A 48 -13.03 -9.04 -5.53
C PHE A 48 -12.85 -9.98 -6.73
N THR A 49 -13.47 -9.62 -7.85
CA THR A 49 -13.39 -10.41 -9.08
C THR A 49 -12.42 -9.75 -10.05
N PHE A 50 -11.44 -10.53 -10.51
CA PHE A 50 -10.50 -10.12 -11.55
C PHE A 50 -11.07 -10.44 -12.94
N ASP A 51 -10.79 -9.60 -13.93
CA ASP A 51 -11.34 -9.67 -15.28
C ASP A 51 -10.28 -9.66 -16.40
N PHE A 52 -8.99 -9.58 -16.05
CA PHE A 52 -7.90 -9.62 -17.02
C PHE A 52 -7.86 -10.94 -17.78
N LYS A 53 -7.41 -10.90 -19.04
CA LYS A 53 -7.40 -12.06 -19.93
C LYS A 53 -6.04 -12.34 -20.59
N ASN A 54 -5.06 -11.48 -20.37
CA ASN A 54 -3.74 -11.59 -20.94
C ASN A 54 -2.67 -11.11 -19.95
N THR A 55 -1.42 -11.47 -20.20
CA THR A 55 -0.30 -11.18 -19.30
C THR A 55 -0.06 -9.68 -19.11
N TYR A 56 -0.34 -8.86 -20.13
CA TYR A 56 -0.19 -7.41 -20.04
C TYR A 56 -1.15 -6.84 -19.00
N ASP A 57 -2.45 -7.17 -19.12
CA ASP A 57 -3.46 -6.65 -18.22
C ASP A 57 -3.27 -7.12 -16.78
N TYR A 58 -2.87 -8.38 -16.62
CA TYR A 58 -2.50 -8.94 -15.33
C TYR A 58 -1.32 -8.19 -14.70
N ALA A 59 -0.25 -7.96 -15.46
CA ALA A 59 0.94 -7.25 -14.98
C ALA A 59 0.63 -5.78 -14.62
N THR A 60 -0.19 -5.09 -15.42
CA THR A 60 -0.65 -3.72 -15.11
C THR A 60 -1.43 -3.69 -13.81
N CYS A 61 -2.32 -4.65 -13.59
CA CYS A 61 -3.11 -4.70 -12.36
C CYS A 61 -2.22 -4.91 -11.11
N LEU A 62 -1.26 -5.83 -11.20
CA LEU A 62 -0.28 -6.08 -10.14
C LEU A 62 0.62 -4.87 -9.86
N ASP A 63 1.06 -4.13 -10.90
CA ASP A 63 1.89 -2.94 -10.71
C ASP A 63 1.12 -1.84 -9.97
N ILE A 64 -0.17 -1.67 -10.26
CA ILE A 64 -1.04 -0.72 -9.57
C ILE A 64 -1.26 -1.10 -8.09
N ILE A 65 -1.44 -2.39 -7.80
CA ILE A 65 -1.48 -2.90 -6.41
C ILE A 65 -0.18 -2.56 -5.68
N LEU A 66 0.98 -2.79 -6.31
CA LEU A 66 2.27 -2.44 -5.72
C LEU A 66 2.43 -0.93 -5.50
N LEU A 67 2.12 -0.10 -6.49
CA LEU A 67 2.25 1.36 -6.37
C LEU A 67 1.35 1.92 -5.26
N ALA A 68 0.14 1.38 -5.10
CA ALA A 68 -0.78 1.75 -4.04
C ALA A 68 -0.30 1.28 -2.65
N TYR A 69 0.37 0.12 -2.56
CA TYR A 69 1.02 -0.34 -1.33
C TYR A 69 2.27 0.48 -0.98
N GLU A 70 3.12 0.75 -1.97
CA GLU A 70 4.35 1.54 -1.84
C GLU A 70 4.06 3.03 -1.56
N LYS A 71 2.78 3.45 -1.59
CA LYS A 71 2.31 4.83 -1.40
C LYS A 71 2.94 5.82 -2.40
N ARG A 72 3.21 5.34 -3.61
CA ARG A 72 3.85 6.10 -4.69
C ARG A 72 2.80 6.86 -5.50
N SER A 73 2.18 7.86 -4.87
CA SER A 73 1.03 8.58 -5.43
C SER A 73 1.34 9.23 -6.79
N VAL A 74 2.52 9.82 -6.96
CA VAL A 74 2.91 10.48 -8.22
C VAL A 74 3.01 9.50 -9.38
N GLU A 75 3.60 8.33 -9.15
CA GLU A 75 3.72 7.28 -10.14
C GLU A 75 2.38 6.60 -10.39
N LEU A 76 1.60 6.38 -9.33
CA LEU A 76 0.25 5.83 -9.42
C LEU A 76 -0.67 6.72 -10.27
N GLU A 77 -0.59 8.04 -10.12
CA GLU A 77 -1.34 8.99 -10.95
C GLU A 77 -0.96 8.87 -12.44
N LYS A 78 0.34 8.78 -12.72
CA LYS A 78 0.89 8.72 -14.09
C LYS A 78 0.80 7.33 -14.74
N ALA A 79 0.64 6.28 -13.95
CA ALA A 79 0.57 4.92 -14.46
C ALA A 79 -0.64 4.73 -15.36
N PHE A 80 -0.44 3.97 -16.44
CA PHE A 80 -1.54 3.45 -17.25
C PHE A 80 -2.40 2.52 -16.38
N LYS A 81 -3.72 2.69 -16.44
CA LYS A 81 -4.68 1.89 -15.67
C LYS A 81 -5.64 1.24 -16.63
N ASN A 82 -5.58 -0.09 -16.71
CA ASN A 82 -6.62 -0.87 -17.34
C ASN A 82 -7.83 -1.05 -16.38
N ASP A 83 -8.83 -1.79 -16.84
CA ASP A 83 -10.07 -1.99 -16.09
C ASP A 83 -9.81 -2.64 -14.72
N CYS A 84 -8.98 -3.69 -14.66
CA CYS A 84 -8.59 -4.32 -13.39
C CYS A 84 -7.95 -3.32 -12.41
N ALA A 85 -7.00 -2.51 -12.88
CA ALA A 85 -6.36 -1.49 -12.08
C ALA A 85 -7.36 -0.44 -11.56
N ASN A 86 -8.28 0.02 -12.40
CA ASN A 86 -9.32 0.96 -12.02
C ASN A 86 -10.25 0.35 -10.96
N ASN A 87 -10.65 -0.91 -11.13
CA ASN A 87 -11.53 -1.62 -10.20
C ASN A 87 -10.86 -1.82 -8.83
N VAL A 88 -9.57 -2.14 -8.78
CA VAL A 88 -8.79 -2.20 -7.54
C VAL A 88 -8.80 -0.86 -6.83
N LEU A 89 -8.45 0.23 -7.51
CA LEU A 89 -8.36 1.56 -6.90
C LEU A 89 -9.73 2.09 -6.45
N GLN A 90 -10.79 1.81 -7.19
CA GLN A 90 -12.16 2.17 -6.78
C GLN A 90 -12.61 1.40 -5.54
N THR A 91 -12.23 0.12 -5.41
CA THR A 91 -12.70 -0.75 -4.33
C THR A 91 -11.92 -0.57 -3.04
N PHE A 92 -10.59 -0.42 -3.16
CA PHE A 92 -9.65 -0.45 -2.04
C PHE A 92 -8.96 0.89 -1.78
N GLY A 93 -9.02 1.83 -2.73
CA GLY A 93 -8.34 3.12 -2.65
C GLY A 93 -6.90 3.07 -3.17
N ASN A 94 -6.21 4.21 -3.05
CA ASN A 94 -4.84 4.41 -3.53
C ASN A 94 -3.75 4.14 -2.48
N THR A 95 -4.15 3.70 -1.28
CA THR A 95 -3.26 3.39 -0.17
C THR A 95 -3.65 2.04 0.40
N LEU A 96 -2.85 1.01 0.10
CA LEU A 96 -3.11 -0.35 0.56
C LEU A 96 -2.26 -0.70 1.77
N SER A 97 -2.82 -1.49 2.70
CA SER A 97 -2.02 -2.16 3.72
C SER A 97 -1.28 -3.35 3.10
N LYS A 98 -0.25 -3.86 3.79
CA LYS A 98 0.52 -5.02 3.31
C LYS A 98 -0.38 -6.24 3.09
N ASP A 99 -1.24 -6.54 4.06
CA ASP A 99 -2.10 -7.73 4.04
C ASP A 99 -3.15 -7.65 2.92
N VAL A 100 -3.71 -6.45 2.68
CA VAL A 100 -4.64 -6.23 1.56
C VAL A 100 -3.91 -6.39 0.22
N ALA A 101 -2.73 -5.79 0.07
CA ALA A 101 -1.95 -5.91 -1.15
C ALA A 101 -1.51 -7.35 -1.42
N LEU A 102 -1.06 -8.06 -0.38
CA LEU A 102 -0.71 -9.48 -0.46
C LEU A 102 -1.92 -10.32 -0.88
N GLY A 103 -3.06 -10.17 -0.20
CA GLY A 103 -4.27 -10.91 -0.53
C GLY A 103 -4.77 -10.65 -1.95
N LEU A 104 -4.66 -9.41 -2.45
CA LEU A 104 -4.97 -9.08 -3.84
C LEU A 104 -4.00 -9.76 -4.82
N VAL A 105 -2.70 -9.79 -4.52
CA VAL A 105 -1.70 -10.49 -5.35
C VAL A 105 -1.97 -11.99 -5.39
N GLU A 106 -2.23 -12.61 -4.23
CA GLU A 106 -2.55 -14.03 -4.12
C GLU A 106 -3.81 -14.39 -4.91
N SER A 107 -4.88 -13.62 -4.72
CA SER A 107 -6.16 -13.82 -5.40
C SER A 107 -6.04 -13.59 -6.91
N ALA A 108 -5.28 -12.58 -7.33
CA ALA A 108 -5.00 -12.32 -8.73
C ALA A 108 -4.21 -13.49 -9.36
N ASN A 109 -3.19 -14.00 -8.67
CA ASN A 109 -2.43 -15.16 -9.15
C ASN A 109 -3.32 -16.39 -9.26
N LEU A 110 -4.15 -16.67 -8.25
CA LEU A 110 -5.09 -17.79 -8.27
C LEU A 110 -6.00 -17.72 -9.49
N TYR A 111 -6.57 -16.54 -9.78
CA TYR A 111 -7.38 -16.33 -10.98
C TYR A 111 -6.55 -16.56 -12.26
N ALA A 112 -5.34 -15.99 -12.32
CA ALA A 112 -4.44 -16.09 -13.46
C ALA A 112 -4.00 -17.53 -13.79
N THR A 113 -3.81 -18.39 -12.79
CA THR A 113 -3.24 -19.73 -12.96
C THR A 113 -4.27 -20.85 -12.91
N GLU A 114 -5.41 -20.66 -12.24
CA GLU A 114 -6.42 -21.72 -12.07
C GLU A 114 -7.76 -21.45 -12.76
N LYS A 115 -8.11 -20.20 -13.06
CA LYS A 115 -9.43 -19.85 -13.64
C LYS A 115 -9.39 -19.59 -15.14
N LEU A 116 -8.25 -19.16 -15.67
CA LEU A 116 -8.08 -18.92 -17.10
C LEU A 116 -7.75 -20.22 -17.84
N ALA A 117 -8.19 -20.32 -19.10
CA ALA A 117 -7.90 -21.47 -19.95
C ALA A 117 -6.39 -21.66 -20.20
N THR A 118 -5.65 -20.55 -20.27
CA THR A 118 -4.19 -20.53 -20.36
C THR A 118 -3.64 -19.78 -19.15
N PRO A 119 -2.80 -20.43 -18.32
CA PRO A 119 -2.18 -19.77 -17.18
C PRO A 119 -1.35 -18.55 -17.59
N LEU A 120 -1.48 -17.47 -16.83
CA LEU A 120 -0.70 -16.25 -17.03
C LEU A 120 0.31 -16.08 -15.89
N TYR A 121 1.51 -15.63 -16.24
CA TYR A 121 2.56 -15.32 -15.26
C TYR A 121 3.14 -13.93 -15.54
N PRO A 122 3.32 -13.09 -14.52
CA PRO A 122 3.93 -11.78 -14.71
C PRO A 122 5.42 -11.92 -14.98
N SER A 123 6.06 -10.86 -15.47
CA SER A 123 7.50 -10.85 -15.76
C SER A 123 8.34 -11.10 -14.49
N LEU A 124 9.55 -11.65 -14.64
CA LEU A 124 10.46 -11.90 -13.53
C LEU A 124 10.73 -10.64 -12.69
N GLY A 125 10.86 -9.48 -13.34
CA GLY A 125 11.08 -8.21 -12.64
C GLY A 125 9.92 -7.83 -11.71
N LEU A 126 8.67 -8.07 -12.15
CA LEU A 126 7.49 -7.81 -11.32
C LEU A 126 7.37 -8.82 -10.18
N ARG A 127 7.60 -10.10 -10.45
CA ARG A 127 7.61 -11.15 -9.40
C ARG A 127 8.65 -10.87 -8.32
N ARG A 128 9.83 -10.39 -8.71
CA ARG A 128 10.89 -9.94 -7.79
C ARG A 128 10.45 -8.78 -6.92
N ARG A 129 9.83 -7.75 -7.51
CA ARG A 129 9.29 -6.61 -6.73
C ARG A 129 8.22 -7.06 -5.73
N ILE A 130 7.36 -8.00 -6.13
CA ILE A 130 6.34 -8.58 -5.26
C ILE A 130 6.98 -9.35 -4.09
N ALA A 131 7.98 -10.20 -4.36
CA ALA A 131 8.69 -10.92 -3.31
C ALA A 131 9.36 -9.97 -2.31
N ILE A 132 10.05 -8.92 -2.79
CA ILE A 132 10.70 -7.90 -1.95
C ILE A 132 9.70 -7.16 -1.07
N ASN A 133 8.59 -6.70 -1.65
CA ASN A 133 7.67 -5.80 -0.97
C ASN A 133 6.64 -6.52 -0.10
N LEU A 134 6.18 -7.69 -0.55
CA LEU A 134 5.05 -8.41 0.02
C LEU A 134 5.43 -9.77 0.59
N GLY A 135 6.59 -10.32 0.25
CA GLY A 135 7.03 -11.65 0.68
C GLY A 135 6.41 -12.81 -0.11
N TYR A 136 5.67 -12.51 -1.18
CA TYR A 136 4.99 -13.52 -1.97
C TYR A 136 5.90 -14.13 -3.03
N VAL A 137 5.92 -15.46 -3.11
CA VAL A 137 6.68 -16.23 -4.11
C VAL A 137 5.72 -17.01 -4.99
N TYR A 138 5.78 -16.73 -6.28
CA TYR A 138 5.03 -17.45 -7.30
C TYR A 138 5.51 -18.89 -7.41
N ASP A 139 4.63 -19.80 -7.81
CA ASP A 139 4.95 -21.22 -8.00
C ASP A 139 6.13 -21.45 -8.93
N THR A 140 6.24 -20.64 -9.99
CA THR A 140 7.35 -20.67 -10.95
C THR A 140 8.71 -20.31 -10.32
N ASP A 141 8.73 -19.64 -9.17
CA ASP A 141 9.93 -19.16 -8.48
C ASP A 141 10.27 -19.97 -7.22
N LYS A 142 9.54 -21.05 -6.88
CA LYS A 142 9.77 -21.88 -5.68
C LYS A 142 11.19 -22.45 -5.53
N ARG A 143 11.95 -22.53 -6.63
CA ARG A 143 13.36 -22.98 -6.66
C ARG A 143 14.30 -21.92 -7.23
N ASN A 144 13.86 -20.67 -7.34
CA ASN A 144 14.61 -19.58 -7.94
C ASN A 144 15.43 -18.85 -6.85
N PRO A 145 16.74 -19.10 -6.73
CA PRO A 145 17.54 -18.50 -5.66
C PRO A 145 17.56 -16.96 -5.73
N ASP A 146 17.38 -16.39 -6.93
CA ASP A 146 17.33 -14.95 -7.09
C ASP A 146 16.09 -14.30 -6.50
N ILE A 147 15.01 -15.06 -6.30
CA ILE A 147 13.78 -14.61 -5.65
C ILE A 147 13.79 -15.00 -4.17
N LEU A 148 14.20 -16.23 -3.86
CA LEU A 148 14.15 -16.78 -2.49
C LEU A 148 14.99 -15.99 -1.49
N LYS A 149 16.06 -15.33 -1.94
CA LYS A 149 16.88 -14.44 -1.10
C LYS A 149 16.15 -13.20 -0.58
N TYR A 150 14.94 -12.89 -1.04
CA TYR A 150 14.15 -11.76 -0.51
C TYR A 150 13.12 -12.17 0.54
N ILE A 151 12.86 -13.47 0.67
CA ILE A 151 11.83 -13.98 1.60
C ILE A 151 12.42 -14.77 2.77
N ASN A 152 13.71 -15.07 2.72
CA ASN A 152 14.42 -15.71 3.82
C ASN A 152 15.16 -14.64 4.65
N PRO A 153 14.88 -14.51 5.96
CA PRO A 153 15.53 -13.51 6.82
C PRO A 153 17.01 -13.82 7.14
N GLU A 154 17.56 -14.93 6.64
CA GLU A 154 18.94 -15.38 6.94
C GLU A 154 19.91 -15.29 5.74
N SER A 155 19.53 -14.64 4.64
CA SER A 155 20.42 -14.41 3.49
C SER A 155 21.15 -13.08 3.52
#